data_AF-F3FVS8-F1
#
_entry.id   AF-F3FVS8-F1
#
_cell.length_a   1.000
_cell.length_b   1.000
_cell.length_c   1.000
_cell.angle_alpha   90.00
_cell.angle_beta   90.00
_cell.angle_gamma   90.00
#
_symmetry.space_group_name_H-M   'P 1'
#
loop_
_entity.id
_entity.type
_entity.pdbx_description
1 polymer ?
#
loop_
_entity_poly.entity_id
_entity_poly.type
_entity_poly.pdbx_seq_one_letter_code
_entity_poly.pdbx_strand_id
1 'polypeptide(L)'
;ISAEQGDPYVLQAQFAFDSRAHLDSFAQALQTVINRHDILRTSMHWESLDEPLQVVWRHVELSVEEIEFNPCLGDIARQLQEHLDPRQIRLDIRQAPLMRLVCALDSGNERWVAT
;
A
#
# COMPACT_ATOMS: atom_id res chain seq x y z
N ILE A 1 23.35 10.11 -2.62
CA ILE A 1 22.46 9.97 -1.46
C ILE A 1 21.55 8.79 -1.80
N SER A 2 21.99 7.57 -1.51
CA SER A 2 21.19 6.36 -1.72
C SER A 2 20.97 5.77 -0.35
N ALA A 3 19.72 5.53 0.05
CA ALA A 3 19.47 4.84 1.31
C ALA A 3 19.96 3.40 1.15
N GLU A 4 20.94 3.00 1.98
CA GLU A 4 21.50 1.64 1.95
C GLU A 4 20.49 0.57 2.40
N GLN A 5 19.42 0.99 3.09
CA GLN A 5 18.31 0.13 3.54
C GLN A 5 16.99 0.89 3.38
N GLY A 6 16.07 0.29 2.63
CA GLY A 6 14.71 0.80 2.46
C GLY A 6 14.50 1.92 1.48
N ASP A 7 13.23 2.12 1.12
CA ASP A 7 12.83 3.15 0.15
C ASP A 7 12.47 4.42 0.94
N PRO A 8 13.35 5.42 1.00
CA PRO A 8 13.10 6.64 1.77
C PRO A 8 11.94 7.46 1.21
N TYR A 9 11.46 7.12 0.02
CA TYR A 9 10.36 7.79 -0.66
C TYR A 9 9.02 7.06 -0.49
N VAL A 10 9.00 5.91 0.19
CA VAL A 10 7.77 5.22 0.57
C VAL A 10 7.25 5.80 1.88
N LEU A 11 6.05 6.35 1.84
CA LEU A 11 5.30 6.76 3.01
C LEU A 11 4.38 5.62 3.44
N GLN A 12 4.30 5.38 4.75
CA GLN A 12 3.42 4.37 5.33
C GLN A 12 2.61 5.00 6.45
N ALA A 13 1.34 4.58 6.56
CA ALA A 13 0.45 4.96 7.63
C ALA A 13 -0.37 3.74 8.02
N GLN A 14 -0.49 3.48 9.32
CA GLN A 14 -1.27 2.37 9.83
C GLN A 14 -2.59 2.87 10.44
N PHE A 15 -3.66 2.14 10.16
CA PHE A 15 -5.01 2.42 10.63
C PHE A 15 -5.61 1.17 11.26
N ALA A 16 -6.52 1.38 12.21
CA ALA A 16 -7.33 0.33 12.79
C ALA A 16 -8.81 0.64 12.56
N PHE A 17 -9.59 -0.39 12.22
CA PHE A 17 -11.02 -0.32 11.97
C PHE A 17 -11.73 -1.34 12.85
N ASP A 18 -12.89 -1.00 13.37
CA ASP A 18 -13.76 -1.88 14.16
C ASP A 18 -14.48 -2.95 13.30
N SER A 19 -14.52 -2.79 11.97
CA SER A 19 -15.24 -3.68 11.08
C SER A 19 -14.68 -3.70 9.66
N ARG A 20 -14.96 -4.79 8.94
CA ARG A 20 -14.61 -4.93 7.52
C ARG A 20 -15.32 -3.88 6.66
N ALA A 21 -16.57 -3.54 6.97
CA ALA A 21 -17.33 -2.54 6.22
C ALA A 21 -16.69 -1.13 6.27
N HIS A 22 -16.11 -0.75 7.42
CA HIS A 22 -15.39 0.52 7.53
C HIS A 22 -14.05 0.51 6.79
N LEU A 23 -13.33 -0.61 6.81
CA LEU A 23 -12.13 -0.80 5.98
C LEU A 23 -12.46 -0.67 4.49
N ASP A 24 -13.52 -1.33 4.02
CA ASP A 24 -13.93 -1.29 2.61
C ASP A 24 -14.35 0.12 2.18
N SER A 25 -15.09 0.83 3.06
CA SER A 25 -15.46 2.24 2.83
C SER A 25 -14.25 3.15 2.75
N PHE A 26 -13.23 2.91 3.58
CA PHE A 26 -11.97 3.63 3.54
C PHE A 26 -11.19 3.34 2.25
N ALA A 27 -11.11 2.09 1.82
CA ALA A 27 -10.50 1.71 0.54
C ALA A 27 -11.19 2.41 -0.65
N GLN A 28 -12.52 2.51 -0.63
CA GLN A 28 -13.29 3.23 -1.65
C GLN A 28 -13.01 4.74 -1.64
N ALA A 29 -12.79 5.33 -0.46
CA ALA A 29 -12.39 6.72 -0.34
C ALA A 29 -10.98 6.94 -0.93
N LEU A 30 -10.02 6.06 -0.65
CA LEU A 30 -8.69 6.08 -1.26
C LEU A 30 -8.75 5.95 -2.79
N GLN A 31 -9.59 5.05 -3.31
CA GLN A 31 -9.83 4.93 -4.76
C GLN A 31 -10.33 6.26 -5.36
N THR A 32 -11.17 7.00 -4.64
CA THR A 32 -11.65 8.31 -5.10
C THR A 32 -10.51 9.35 -5.15
N VAL A 33 -9.61 9.32 -4.17
CA VAL A 33 -8.40 10.16 -4.16
C VAL A 33 -7.49 9.79 -5.34
N ILE A 34 -7.24 8.51 -5.59
CA ILE A 34 -6.49 8.03 -6.75
C ILE A 34 -7.10 8.54 -8.06
N ASN A 35 -8.42 8.41 -8.22
CA ASN A 35 -9.13 8.87 -9.41
C ASN A 35 -8.98 10.39 -9.64
N ARG A 36 -8.91 11.18 -8.56
CA ARG A 36 -8.81 12.64 -8.63
C ARG A 36 -7.37 13.14 -8.88
N HIS A 37 -6.36 12.35 -8.56
CA HIS A 37 -4.96 12.79 -8.58
C HIS A 37 -4.09 12.00 -9.56
N ASP A 38 -3.71 12.64 -10.66
CA ASP A 38 -2.89 12.06 -11.74
C ASP A 38 -1.56 11.47 -11.25
N ILE A 39 -0.98 12.06 -10.20
CA ILE A 39 0.29 11.59 -9.63
C ILE A 39 0.16 10.18 -9.03
N LEU A 40 -1.01 9.81 -8.50
CA LEU A 40 -1.26 8.47 -7.98
C LEU A 40 -1.57 7.45 -9.07
N ARG A 41 -1.97 7.93 -10.26
CA ARG A 41 -2.23 7.15 -11.47
C ARG A 41 -1.05 7.17 -12.43
N THR A 42 0.14 7.48 -11.94
CA THR A 42 1.35 7.60 -12.73
C THR A 42 2.20 6.34 -12.61
N SER A 43 2.78 5.88 -13.71
CA SER A 43 3.92 4.95 -13.70
C SER A 43 5.10 5.52 -14.48
N MET A 44 6.32 5.08 -14.15
CA MET A 44 7.55 5.46 -14.83
C MET A 44 8.06 4.29 -15.67
N HIS A 45 8.37 4.56 -16.94
CA HIS A 45 8.90 3.57 -17.88
C HIS A 45 10.21 4.08 -18.47
N TRP A 46 11.26 3.27 -18.39
CA TRP A 46 12.58 3.61 -18.93
C TRP A 46 13.24 2.41 -19.62
N GLU A 47 12.64 1.22 -19.53
CA GLU A 47 13.15 0.02 -20.19
C GLU A 47 12.95 0.17 -21.71
N SER A 48 14.05 0.06 -22.47
CA SER A 48 14.05 0.15 -23.94
C SER A 48 13.59 1.50 -24.52
N LEU A 49 13.71 2.59 -23.76
CA LEU A 49 13.43 3.96 -24.21
C LEU A 49 14.69 4.82 -24.08
N ASP A 50 14.84 5.79 -24.99
CA ASP A 50 15.98 6.73 -24.98
C ASP A 50 15.93 7.70 -23.78
N GLU A 51 14.74 7.96 -23.25
CA GLU A 51 14.49 8.78 -22.06
C GLU A 51 13.37 8.18 -21.18
N PRO A 52 13.40 8.39 -19.85
CA PRO A 52 12.34 7.92 -18.97
C PRO A 52 11.03 8.67 -19.25
N LEU A 53 9.95 7.91 -19.44
CA LEU A 53 8.61 8.44 -19.70
C LEU A 53 7.69 8.22 -18.49
N GLN A 54 6.96 9.28 -18.15
CA GLN A 54 5.90 9.25 -17.16
C GLN A 54 4.56 9.00 -17.86
N VAL A 55 3.91 7.88 -17.54
CA VAL A 55 2.61 7.49 -18.11
C VAL A 55 1.51 7.77 -17.08
N VAL A 56 0.56 8.62 -17.44
CA VAL A 56 -0.62 8.90 -16.63
C VAL A 56 -1.79 8.06 -17.13
N TRP A 57 -2.20 7.09 -16.33
CA TRP A 57 -3.29 6.19 -16.65
C TRP A 57 -4.63 6.88 -16.49
N ARG A 58 -5.59 6.60 -17.37
CA ARG A 58 -6.98 7.12 -17.24
C ARG A 58 -7.72 6.47 -16.07
N HIS A 59 -7.45 5.20 -15.81
CA HIS A 59 -8.08 4.44 -14.74
C HIS A 59 -7.08 3.42 -14.20
N VAL A 60 -7.05 3.29 -12.88
CA VAL A 60 -6.29 2.29 -12.12
C VAL A 60 -7.07 1.97 -10.85
N GLU A 61 -6.95 0.74 -10.38
CA GLU A 61 -7.62 0.27 -9.17
C GLU A 61 -6.61 0.18 -8.02
N LEU A 62 -7.04 0.58 -6.82
CA LEU A 62 -6.29 0.38 -5.59
C LEU A 62 -6.14 -1.12 -5.35
N SER A 63 -4.90 -1.59 -5.23
CA SER A 63 -4.64 -2.94 -4.74
C SER A 63 -4.96 -3.02 -3.26
N VAL A 64 -5.93 -3.88 -2.90
CA VAL A 64 -6.26 -4.23 -1.52
C VAL A 64 -5.89 -5.69 -1.29
N GLU A 65 -4.86 -5.93 -0.50
CA GLU A 65 -4.39 -7.27 -0.17
C GLU A 65 -4.80 -7.61 1.27
N GLU A 66 -5.28 -8.83 1.46
CA GLU A 66 -5.64 -9.35 2.78
C GLU A 66 -4.67 -10.46 3.15
N ILE A 67 -4.02 -10.32 4.30
CA ILE A 67 -3.02 -11.25 4.79
C ILE A 67 -3.49 -11.83 6.12
N GLU A 68 -3.44 -13.16 6.21
CA GLU A 68 -3.67 -13.88 7.46
C GLU A 68 -2.37 -13.99 8.25
N PHE A 69 -2.36 -13.46 9.46
CA PHE A 69 -1.26 -13.59 10.40
C PHE A 69 -1.61 -14.57 11.51
N ASN A 70 -0.58 -15.18 12.12
CA ASN A 70 -0.77 -16.08 13.23
C ASN A 70 -0.82 -15.30 14.55
N PRO A 71 -1.97 -15.24 15.26
CA PRO A 71 -2.09 -14.48 16.51
C PRO A 71 -1.19 -15.03 17.63
N CYS A 72 -0.73 -16.27 17.55
CA CYS A 72 0.21 -16.85 18.51
C CYS A 72 1.62 -16.25 18.41
N LEU A 73 1.97 -15.61 17.29
CA LEU A 73 3.31 -15.03 17.07
C LEU A 73 3.43 -13.57 17.58
N GLY A 74 2.34 -12.99 18.09
CA GLY A 74 2.33 -11.65 18.68
C GLY A 74 1.22 -10.77 18.09
N ASP A 75 1.29 -9.48 18.40
CA ASP A 75 0.32 -8.48 17.94
C ASP A 75 0.26 -8.40 16.41
N ILE A 76 -0.96 -8.46 15.86
CA ILE A 76 -1.20 -8.53 14.41
C ILE A 76 -0.81 -7.21 13.73
N ALA A 77 -1.02 -6.06 14.39
CA ALA A 77 -0.60 -4.77 13.85
C ALA A 77 0.92 -4.69 13.69
N ARG A 78 1.67 -5.23 14.66
CA ARG A 78 3.13 -5.37 14.57
C ARG A 78 3.57 -6.34 13.47
N GLN A 79 2.94 -7.51 13.35
CA GLN A 79 3.25 -8.46 12.28
C GLN A 79 3.03 -7.85 10.89
N LEU A 80 1.95 -7.06 10.72
CA LEU A 80 1.68 -6.32 9.49
C LEU A 80 2.74 -5.25 9.20
N GLN A 81 3.19 -4.49 10.22
CA GLN A 81 4.28 -3.51 10.04
C GLN A 81 5.59 -4.19 9.64
N GLU A 82 5.94 -5.30 10.29
CA GLU A 82 7.16 -6.05 9.98
C GLU A 82 7.10 -6.66 8.58
N HIS A 83 5.92 -7.16 8.18
CA HIS A 83 5.67 -7.66 6.81
C HIS A 83 5.86 -6.56 5.77
N LEU A 84 5.49 -5.32 6.10
CA LEU A 84 5.56 -4.18 5.18
C LEU A 84 6.77 -3.29 5.40
N ASP A 85 7.80 -3.73 6.16
CA ASP A 85 8.94 -2.89 6.51
C ASP A 85 9.50 -2.21 5.25
N PRO A 86 9.47 -0.86 5.15
CA PRO A 86 9.93 -0.14 3.98
C PRO A 86 11.43 -0.34 3.74
N ARG A 87 12.16 -0.91 4.72
CA ARG A 87 13.54 -1.43 4.56
C ARG A 87 13.64 -2.62 3.62
N GLN A 88 12.59 -3.42 3.54
CA GLN A 88 12.53 -4.68 2.83
C GLN A 88 11.64 -4.60 1.59
N ILE A 89 10.57 -3.81 1.64
CA ILE A 89 9.65 -3.65 0.53
C ILE A 89 9.86 -2.34 -0.23
N ARG A 90 9.89 -2.47 -1.56
CA ARG A 90 9.94 -1.37 -2.51
C ARG A 90 8.60 -1.23 -3.22
N LEU A 91 8.18 -0.01 -3.50
CA LEU A 91 7.05 0.24 -4.39
C LEU A 91 7.56 0.19 -5.83
N ASP A 92 6.99 -0.68 -6.68
CA ASP A 92 7.37 -0.72 -8.08
C ASP A 92 6.76 0.47 -8.83
N ILE A 93 7.58 1.50 -9.06
CA ILE A 93 7.16 2.73 -9.75
C ILE A 93 6.79 2.52 -11.22
N ARG A 94 7.04 1.32 -11.78
CA ARG A 94 6.61 0.95 -13.14
C ARG A 94 5.15 0.55 -13.19
N GLN A 95 4.50 0.39 -12.04
CA GLN A 95 3.10 0.01 -11.93
C GLN A 95 2.32 1.12 -11.23
N ALA A 96 1.16 1.46 -11.78
CA ALA A 96 0.19 2.33 -11.14
C ALA A 96 -0.96 1.49 -10.56
N PRO A 97 -1.59 1.90 -9.44
CA PRO A 97 -1.33 3.14 -8.71
C PRO A 97 -0.08 3.07 -7.82
N LEU A 98 0.53 4.23 -7.55
CA LEU A 98 1.63 4.36 -6.59
C LEU A 98 1.12 4.36 -5.14
N MET A 99 0.20 3.45 -4.85
CA MET A 99 -0.46 3.28 -3.55
C MET A 99 -1.02 1.85 -3.49
N ARG A 100 -0.90 1.21 -2.33
CA ARG A 100 -1.52 -0.08 -2.04
C ARG A 100 -2.04 -0.06 -0.61
N LEU A 101 -3.02 -0.92 -0.32
CA LEU A 101 -3.56 -1.12 1.01
C LEU A 101 -3.42 -2.60 1.35
N VAL A 102 -2.78 -2.91 2.48
CA VAL A 102 -2.63 -4.28 2.96
C VAL A 102 -3.30 -4.37 4.33
N CYS A 103 -4.17 -5.35 4.51
CA CYS A 103 -5.00 -5.47 5.70
C CYS A 103 -4.94 -6.87 6.31
N ALA A 104 -5.24 -6.94 7.60
CA ALA A 104 -5.32 -8.19 8.34
C ALA A 104 -6.39 -8.11 9.43
N LEU A 105 -7.05 -9.24 9.70
CA LEU A 105 -7.95 -9.38 10.83
C LEU A 105 -7.14 -9.64 12.11
N ASP A 106 -7.28 -8.74 13.08
CA ASP A 106 -6.80 -8.92 14.43
C ASP A 106 -7.91 -9.57 15.28
N SER A 107 -7.98 -10.90 15.20
CA SER A 107 -8.99 -11.70 15.90
C SER A 107 -8.92 -11.58 17.42
N GLY A 108 -7.76 -11.22 17.98
CA GLY A 108 -7.59 -11.04 19.43
C GLY A 108 -8.24 -9.75 19.96
N ASN A 109 -8.34 -8.72 19.12
CA ASN A 109 -8.92 -7.42 19.47
C ASN A 109 -10.20 -7.10 18.68
N GLU A 110 -10.75 -8.08 17.95
CA GLU A 110 -11.97 -7.96 17.13
C GLU A 110 -11.95 -6.74 16.19
N ARG A 111 -10.80 -6.48 15.57
CA ARG A 111 -10.58 -5.30 14.71
C ARG A 111 -9.84 -5.67 13.43
N TRP A 112 -9.88 -4.79 12.45
CA TRP A 112 -9.06 -4.84 11.25
C TRP A 112 -7.91 -3.86 11.38
N VAL A 113 -6.72 -4.26 10.95
CA VAL A 113 -5.57 -3.37 10.83
C VAL A 113 -5.20 -3.26 9.37
N ALA A 114 -4.91 -2.06 8.89
CA ALA A 114 -4.44 -1.84 7.52
C ALA A 114 -3.29 -0.84 7.46
N THR A 115 -2.41 -1.05 6.49
CA THR A 115 -1.23 -0.23 6.22
C THR A 115 -1.07 0.01 4.73
#